data_AF-A0A379W3E7-F1
#
_entry.id   AF-A0A379W3E7-F1
#
_cell.length_a   1.000
_cell.length_b   1.000
_cell.length_c   1.000
_cell.angle_alpha   90.00
_cell.angle_beta   90.00
_cell.angle_gamma   90.00
#
_symmetry.space_group_name_H-M   'P 1'
#
loop_
_entity.id
_entity.type
_entity.pdbx_description
1 polymer ?
#
loop_
_entity_poly.entity_id
_entity_poly.type
_entity_poly.pdbx_seq_one_letter_code
_entity_poly.pdbx_strand_id
1 'polypeptide(L)'
;MSAQPVDIQIFGRSLRVNCPPDQRDALNQAADDLNQRLQDLKVRTRVTNTEQLVFIAALNISYELTQEKRRPAITRRAWNNVFGCYNRPSNRRCLIKVA
;
A
#
# COMPACT_ATOMS: atom_id res chain seq x y z
N MET A 1 -19.79 4.43 -20.67
CA MET A 1 -19.57 5.52 -19.69
C MET A 1 -18.36 6.29 -20.15
N SER A 2 -18.53 7.56 -20.53
CA SER A 2 -17.47 8.38 -21.11
C SER A 2 -16.51 8.87 -20.01
N ALA A 3 -15.24 8.49 -20.11
CA ALA A 3 -14.18 9.03 -19.27
C ALA A 3 -14.07 10.54 -19.52
N GLN A 4 -14.10 11.35 -18.47
CA GLN A 4 -13.90 12.79 -18.59
C GLN A 4 -12.45 13.13 -18.25
N PRO A 5 -11.83 14.09 -18.97
CA PRO A 5 -10.49 14.54 -18.64
C PRO A 5 -10.54 15.31 -17.31
N VAL A 6 -9.78 14.85 -16.32
CA VAL A 6 -9.62 15.48 -15.01
C VAL A 6 -8.22 16.08 -14.94
N ASP A 7 -8.16 17.36 -14.57
CA ASP A 7 -6.91 18.07 -14.30
C ASP A 7 -6.53 17.90 -12.83
N ILE A 8 -5.31 17.42 -12.58
CA ILE A 8 -4.78 17.08 -11.25
C ILE A 8 -3.45 17.80 -11.07
N GLN A 9 -3.22 18.33 -9.87
CA GLN A 9 -1.97 19.00 -9.54
C GLN A 9 -1.15 18.20 -8.54
N ILE A 10 0.06 17.82 -8.93
CA ILE A 10 0.98 17.01 -8.12
C ILE A 10 2.30 17.78 -8.02
N PHE A 11 2.68 18.18 -6.81
CA PHE A 11 3.95 18.83 -6.50
C PHE A 11 4.26 20.05 -7.39
N GLY A 12 3.23 20.84 -7.71
CA GLY A 12 3.33 22.03 -8.58
C GLY A 12 3.30 21.73 -10.09
N ARG A 13 3.11 20.47 -10.50
CA ARG A 13 2.93 20.04 -11.89
C ARG A 13 1.46 19.72 -12.14
N SER A 14 0.87 20.32 -13.16
CA SER A 14 -0.49 19.99 -13.59
C SER A 14 -0.45 18.86 -14.63
N LEU A 15 -1.27 17.84 -14.43
CA LEU A 15 -1.36 16.63 -15.23
C LEU A 15 -2.82 16.40 -15.60
N ARG A 16 -3.07 15.97 -16.84
CA ARG A 16 -4.41 15.64 -17.32
C ARG A 16 -4.57 14.14 -17.42
N VAL A 17 -5.52 13.59 -16.68
CA VAL A 17 -5.79 12.15 -16.63
C VAL A 17 -7.23 11.89 -17.02
N ASN A 18 -7.45 10.94 -17.94
CA ASN A 18 -8.79 10.50 -18.28
C ASN A 18 -9.29 9.57 -17.18
N CYS A 19 -10.29 10.01 -16.42
CA CYS A 19 -10.85 9.24 -15.32
C CYS A 19 -12.38 9.23 -15.44
N PRO A 20 -13.04 8.08 -15.23
CA PRO A 20 -14.49 8.06 -15.14
C PRO A 20 -14.94 8.74 -13.83
N PRO A 21 -16.15 9.33 -13.78
CA PRO A 21 -16.56 10.21 -12.69
C PRO A 21 -16.67 9.52 -11.33
N ASP A 22 -16.92 8.21 -11.31
CA ASP A 22 -16.97 7.34 -10.14
C ASP A 22 -15.61 7.15 -9.45
N GLN A 23 -14.51 7.31 -10.20
CA GLN A 23 -13.14 7.12 -9.67
C GLN A 23 -12.44 8.44 -9.38
N ARG A 24 -13.10 9.57 -9.63
CA ARG A 24 -12.51 10.91 -9.45
C ARG A 24 -12.04 11.15 -8.02
N ASP A 25 -12.84 10.75 -7.03
CA ASP A 25 -12.48 10.93 -5.62
C ASP A 25 -11.28 10.06 -5.22
N ALA A 26 -11.25 8.80 -5.67
CA ALA A 26 -10.12 7.89 -5.44
C ALA A 26 -8.83 8.42 -6.10
N LEU A 27 -8.95 9.04 -7.28
CA LEU A 27 -7.82 9.63 -7.99
C LEU A 27 -7.28 10.88 -7.28
N ASN A 28 -8.17 11.72 -6.74
CA ASN A 28 -7.77 12.87 -5.91
C ASN A 28 -7.05 12.41 -4.64
N GLN A 29 -7.57 11.40 -3.95
CA GLN A 29 -6.92 10.81 -2.77
C GLN A 29 -5.53 10.26 -3.12
N ALA A 30 -5.40 9.54 -4.24
CA ALA A 30 -4.10 9.03 -4.68
C ALA A 30 -3.10 10.16 -5.02
N ALA A 31 -3.58 11.28 -5.55
CA ALA A 31 -2.75 12.46 -5.82
C ALA A 31 -2.27 13.13 -4.52
N ASP A 32 -3.14 13.24 -3.52
CA ASP A 32 -2.81 13.77 -2.19
C ASP A 32 -1.81 12.87 -1.46
N ASP A 33 -2.00 11.55 -1.51
CA ASP A 33 -1.06 10.57 -0.95
C ASP A 33 0.33 10.68 -1.61
N LEU A 34 0.37 10.83 -2.94
CA LEU A 34 1.63 11.03 -3.65
C LEU A 34 2.29 12.35 -3.24
N ASN A 35 1.53 13.43 -3.09
CA ASN A 35 2.04 14.72 -2.62
C ASN A 35 2.67 14.62 -1.23
N GLN A 36 2.01 13.95 -0.29
CA GLN A 36 2.54 13.72 1.05
C GLN A 36 3.85 12.93 1.03
N ARG A 37 3.91 11.83 0.26
CA ARG A 37 5.12 11.03 0.10
C ARG A 37 6.28 11.83 -0.49
N LEU A 38 6.01 12.69 -1.48
CA LEU A 38 7.03 13.57 -2.07
C LEU A 38 7.54 14.62 -1.08
N GLN A 39 6.67 15.17 -0.22
CA GLN A 39 7.07 16.10 0.84
C GLN A 39 7.98 15.41 1.87
N ASP A 40 7.63 14.21 2.34
CA ASP A 40 8.48 13.44 3.26
C ASP A 40 9.85 13.12 2.64
N LEU A 41 9.85 12.67 1.39
CA LEU A 41 11.10 12.40 0.67
C LEU A 41 11.98 13.64 0.52
N LYS A 42 11.37 14.81 0.24
CA LYS A 42 12.10 16.08 0.14
C LYS A 42 12.80 16.42 1.46
N VAL A 43 12.14 16.22 2.60
CA VAL A 43 12.72 16.47 3.93
C VAL A 43 13.85 15.48 4.23
N ARG A 44 13.65 14.19 3.93
CA ARG A 44 14.58 13.12 4.30
C ARG A 44 15.85 13.09 3.45
N THR A 45 15.71 13.24 2.14
CA THR A 45 16.84 13.09 1.20
C THR A 45 17.53 14.41 0.85
N ARG A 46 16.94 15.56 1.21
CA ARG A 46 17.41 16.92 0.86
C ARG A 46 17.61 17.15 -0.64
N VAL A 47 17.02 16.29 -1.49
CA VAL A 47 17.06 16.43 -2.93
C VAL A 47 16.22 17.65 -3.33
N THR A 48 16.83 18.57 -4.05
CA THR A 48 16.17 19.80 -4.53
C THR A 48 15.44 19.61 -5.86
N ASN A 49 15.85 18.60 -6.64
CA ASN A 49 15.26 18.31 -7.94
C ASN A 49 13.95 17.53 -7.78
N THR A 50 12.85 18.15 -8.17
CA THR A 50 11.49 17.57 -8.15
C THR A 50 11.36 16.32 -9.01
N GLU A 51 12.06 16.26 -10.14
CA GLU A 51 11.99 15.11 -11.05
C GLU A 51 12.64 13.87 -10.42
N GLN A 52 13.80 14.04 -9.78
CA GLN A 52 14.47 12.97 -9.04
C GLN A 52 13.61 12.50 -7.86
N LEU A 53 12.97 13.42 -7.13
CA LEU A 53 12.05 13.06 -6.05
C LEU A 53 10.87 12.20 -6.55
N VAL A 54 10.31 12.52 -7.72
CA VAL A 54 9.24 11.73 -8.34
C VAL A 54 9.72 10.33 -8.71
N PHE A 55 10.91 10.19 -9.28
CA PHE A 55 11.48 8.87 -9.58
C PHE A 55 11.70 8.04 -8.31
N ILE A 56 12.23 8.64 -7.24
CA ILE A 56 12.44 7.96 -5.96
C ILE A 56 11.09 7.54 -5.35
N ALA A 57 10.08 8.42 -5.38
CA ALA A 57 8.75 8.10 -4.90
C ALA A 57 8.09 6.95 -5.68
N ALA A 58 8.18 6.98 -7.01
CA ALA A 58 7.66 5.94 -7.87
C ALA A 58 8.33 4.58 -7.62
N LEU A 59 9.66 4.58 -7.40
CA LEU A 59 10.41 3.39 -7.03
C LEU A 59 9.98 2.84 -5.66
N ASN A 60 9.82 3.71 -4.66
CA ASN A 60 9.39 3.31 -3.32
C ASN A 60 7.99 2.69 -3.34
N ILE A 61 7.03 3.30 -4.05
CA ILE A 61 5.67 2.77 -4.20
C ILE A 61 5.69 1.42 -4.93
N SER A 62 6.45 1.30 -6.01
CA SER A 62 6.59 0.04 -6.75
C SER A 62 7.21 -1.07 -5.89
N TYR A 63 8.15 -0.71 -5.03
CA TYR A 63 8.78 -1.61 -4.07
C TYR A 63 7.79 -2.07 -2.99
N GLU A 64 7.03 -1.15 -2.39
CA GLU A 64 5.95 -1.45 -1.43
C GLU A 64 4.90 -2.39 -2.03
N LEU A 65 4.42 -2.09 -3.25
CA LEU A 65 3.45 -2.95 -3.95
C LEU A 65 4.02 -4.34 -4.25
N THR A 66 5.30 -4.43 -4.59
CA THR A 66 5.96 -5.72 -4.84
C THR A 66 6.11 -6.51 -3.54
N GLN A 67 6.45 -5.86 -2.44
CA GLN A 67 6.50 -6.49 -1.12
C GLN A 67 5.12 -6.99 -0.69
N GLU A 68 4.08 -6.18 -0.88
CA GLU A 68 2.71 -6.54 -0.53
C GLU A 68 2.21 -7.73 -1.36
N LYS A 69 2.52 -7.77 -2.66
CA LYS A 69 2.23 -8.93 -3.52
C LYS A 69 3.03 -10.19 -3.14
N ARG A 70 4.27 -10.00 -2.68
CA ARG A 70 5.14 -11.10 -2.22
C ARG A 70 4.82 -11.55 -0.81
N ARG A 71 4.14 -10.73 0.00
CA ARG A 71 3.68 -11.11 1.32
C ARG A 71 2.78 -12.32 1.09
N PRO A 72 3.22 -13.53 1.48
CA PRO A 72 2.39 -14.70 1.28
C PRO A 72 1.13 -14.41 2.07
N ALA A 73 0.00 -14.30 1.37
CA ALA A 73 -1.29 -14.37 2.03
C ALA A 73 -1.18 -15.61 2.92
N ILE A 74 -1.35 -15.43 4.23
CA ILE A 74 -1.49 -16.54 5.17
C ILE A 74 -2.82 -17.20 4.79
N THR A 75 -2.78 -17.87 3.64
CA THR A 75 -3.87 -18.60 3.03
C THR A 75 -4.09 -19.73 4.02
N ARG A 76 -5.33 -20.06 4.34
CA ARG A 76 -5.71 -21.15 5.26
C ARG A 76 -4.84 -22.43 5.18
N ARG A 77 -4.17 -22.68 4.04
CA ARG A 77 -3.15 -23.72 3.85
C ARG A 77 -1.95 -23.63 4.81
N ALA A 78 -1.44 -22.45 5.13
CA ALA A 78 -0.37 -22.27 6.12
C ALA A 78 -0.87 -22.50 7.56
N TRP A 79 -2.13 -22.15 7.86
CA TRP A 79 -2.80 -22.53 9.12
C TRP A 79 -2.99 -24.06 9.23
N ASN A 80 -3.37 -24.75 8.16
CA ASN A 80 -3.50 -26.22 8.19
C ASN A 80 -2.16 -26.95 8.41
N ASN A 81 -1.05 -26.43 7.89
CA ASN A 81 0.27 -27.05 8.10
C ASN A 81 0.89 -26.71 9.47
N VAL A 82 0.47 -25.63 10.13
CA VAL A 82 0.93 -25.27 11.49
C VAL A 82 0.03 -25.86 12.59
N PHE A 83 -1.27 -26.03 12.33
CA PHE A 83 -2.23 -26.60 13.29
C PHE A 83 -2.60 -28.08 13.05
N GLY A 84 -2.06 -28.71 11.99
CA GLY A 84 -2.34 -30.11 11.62
C GLY A 84 -1.75 -31.19 12.55
N CYS A 85 -0.99 -30.84 13.59
CA CYS A 85 -0.36 -31.79 14.51
C CYS A 85 -0.74 -31.59 15.99
N TYR A 86 -1.84 -30.91 16.32
CA TYR A 86 -2.33 -30.85 17.70
C TYR A 86 -3.76 -31.35 17.86
N ASN A 87 -3.99 -32.60 17.47
CA ASN A 87 -5.06 -33.40 18.05
C ASN A 87 -4.47 -34.70 18.63
N ARG A 88 -3.83 -34.60 19.80
CA ARG A 88 -3.64 -35.75 20.69
C ARG A 88 -4.88 -35.85 21.59
N PRO A 89 -5.65 -36.94 21.55
CA PRO A 89 -6.67 -37.19 22.56
C PRO A 89 -5.98 -37.84 23.75
N SER A 90 -5.45 -37.04 24.67
CA SER A 90 -5.30 -37.51 26.05
C SER A 90 -5.02 -36.36 26.99
N ASN A 91 -5.89 -36.30 27.98
CA ASN A 91 -5.80 -35.50 29.19
C ASN A 91 -6.33 -34.07 29.09
N ARG A 92 -7.65 -33.98 29.36
CA ARG A 92 -8.31 -32.77 29.84
C ARG A 92 -7.58 -32.26 31.09
N ARG A 93 -6.77 -31.21 30.94
CA ARG A 93 -6.57 -30.23 32.02
C ARG A 93 -6.65 -28.83 31.43
N CYS A 94 -7.85 -28.27 31.51
CA CYS A 94 -8.02 -26.84 31.63
C CYS A 94 -7.12 -26.36 32.75
N LEU A 95 -6.10 -25.57 32.44
CA LEU A 95 -5.61 -24.56 33.37
C LEU A 95 -5.34 -23.29 32.58
N ILE A 96 -6.31 -22.40 32.72
CA ILE A 96 -6.15 -20.96 32.63
C ILE A 96 -4.95 -20.57 33.49
N LYS A 97 -3.97 -19.89 32.89
CA LYS A 97 -3.12 -18.87 33.51
C LYS A 97 -2.87 -17.88 32.37
N VAL A 98 -3.61 -16.78 32.20
CA VAL A 98 -3.64 -15.56 33.03
C VAL A 98 -2.43 -15.45 33.95
N ALA A 99 -1.37 -14.86 33.40
CA ALA A 99 -0.55 -13.84 34.03
C ALA A 99 0.07 -13.01 32.89
#